data_AF-A0A9W6TAD3-F1
#
_entry.id   AF-A0A9W6TAD3-F1
#
_cell.length_a   1.000
_cell.length_b   1.000
_cell.length_c   1.000
_cell.angle_alpha   90.00
_cell.angle_beta   90.00
_cell.angle_gamma   90.00
#
_symmetry.space_group_name_H-M   'P 1'
#
loop_
_entity.id
_entity.type
_entity.pdbx_description
1 polymer ?
#
loop_
_entity_poly.entity_id
_entity_poly.type
_entity_poly.pdbx_seq_one_letter_code
_entity_poly.pdbx_strand_id
1 'polypeptide(L)'
;MERKTEIVRKELEGHCLFAAAGWWTYEVCYEKEVRQFHQEADGSRPSDWSMGVYVPDAQEKDTAYVGTDVVQYFSGGQHCDENGELRSTKVVYTCCKSRPRDVSVEKVDEPALCTYLINVCVPSLCDTEQDEGRDFAGNEQIIESCKTKFDASHEDAQMPSTFATLRWSTVISEDSSELDWARRMQFAD
;
A
#
# COMPACT_ATOMS: atom_id res chain seq x y z
N MET A 1 -2.45 5.48 19.56
CA MET A 1 -3.28 6.19 18.56
C MET A 1 -3.27 7.70 18.82
N GLU A 2 -4.00 8.22 19.82
CA GLU A 2 -4.18 9.69 20.00
C GLU A 2 -2.89 10.52 20.00
N ARG A 3 -1.84 10.09 20.70
CA ARG A 3 -0.54 10.80 20.70
C ARG A 3 0.13 10.84 19.31
N LYS A 4 0.09 9.73 18.55
CA LYS A 4 0.67 9.68 17.21
C LYS A 4 -0.12 10.59 16.26
N THR A 5 -1.46 10.59 16.35
CA THR A 5 -2.32 11.49 15.60
C THR A 5 -1.99 12.95 15.86
N GLU A 6 -1.78 13.33 17.12
CA GLU A 6 -1.38 14.70 17.48
C GLU A 6 -0.04 15.11 16.88
N ILE A 7 0.94 14.20 16.88
CA ILE A 7 2.26 14.46 16.26
C ILE A 7 2.09 14.68 14.76
N VAL A 8 1.37 13.80 14.06
CA VAL A 8 1.14 13.93 12.61
C VAL A 8 0.40 15.23 12.30
N ARG A 9 -0.65 15.55 13.06
CA ARG A 9 -1.41 16.80 12.90
C ARG A 9 -0.50 18.01 13.04
N LYS A 10 0.31 18.08 14.11
CA LYS A 10 1.21 19.22 14.36
C LYS A 10 2.20 19.46 13.22
N GLU A 11 2.69 18.41 12.57
CA GLU A 11 3.68 18.50 11.49
C GLU A 11 3.03 18.84 10.14
N LEU A 12 1.79 18.40 9.90
CA LEU A 12 1.19 18.41 8.57
C LEU A 12 -0.07 19.28 8.43
N GLU A 13 -0.65 19.78 9.52
CA GLU A 13 -1.81 20.67 9.47
C GLU A 13 -1.50 21.90 8.62
N GLY A 14 -2.34 22.16 7.62
CA GLY A 14 -2.17 23.26 6.67
C GLY A 14 -1.07 23.06 5.62
N HIS A 15 -0.39 21.92 5.59
CA HIS A 15 0.69 21.60 4.65
C HIS A 15 0.31 20.48 3.69
N CYS A 16 0.92 20.49 2.50
CA CYS A 16 0.79 19.44 1.51
C CYS A 16 2.17 18.86 1.18
N LEU A 17 2.23 17.55 1.03
CA LEU A 17 3.42 16.81 0.65
C LEU A 17 3.37 16.49 -0.83
N PHE A 18 4.51 16.61 -1.51
CA PHE A 18 4.63 16.33 -2.94
C PHE A 18 5.60 15.19 -3.18
N ALA A 19 5.24 14.29 -4.09
CA ALA A 19 6.15 13.25 -4.57
C ALA A 19 5.99 12.99 -6.05
N ALA A 20 7.12 13.03 -6.76
CA ALA A 20 7.19 12.64 -8.17
C ALA A 20 7.46 11.13 -8.28
N ALA A 21 6.65 10.43 -9.06
CA ALA A 21 6.90 9.06 -9.46
C ALA A 21 6.66 8.91 -10.97
N GLY A 22 7.77 8.93 -11.72
CA GLY A 22 7.73 8.91 -13.19
C GLY A 22 7.04 10.15 -13.76
N TRP A 23 6.01 9.95 -14.57
CA TRP A 23 5.23 11.03 -15.19
C TRP A 23 4.33 11.77 -14.20
N TRP A 24 3.95 11.11 -13.11
CA TRP A 24 2.97 11.64 -12.15
C TRP A 24 3.64 12.32 -10.96
N THR A 25 2.99 13.37 -10.48
CA THR A 25 3.24 14.00 -9.19
C THR A 25 2.01 13.82 -8.31
N TYR A 26 2.22 13.40 -7.07
CA TYR A 26 1.18 13.23 -6.07
C TYR A 26 1.27 14.37 -5.06
N GLU A 27 0.12 14.91 -4.69
CA GLU A 27 -0.04 15.91 -3.63
C GLU A 27 -0.94 15.34 -2.54
N VAL A 28 -0.44 15.29 -1.31
CA VAL A 28 -1.17 14.82 -0.14
C VAL A 28 -1.32 15.98 0.84
N CYS A 29 -2.52 16.51 0.97
CA CYS A 29 -2.83 17.55 1.94
C CYS A 29 -3.56 16.92 3.14
N TYR A 30 -2.95 17.00 4.32
CA TYR A 30 -3.46 16.37 5.55
C TYR A 30 -4.88 16.85 5.89
N GLU A 31 -5.79 15.91 6.17
CA GLU A 31 -7.23 16.15 6.43
C GLU A 31 -7.98 16.95 5.36
N LYS A 32 -7.45 17.03 4.13
CA LYS A 32 -8.05 17.82 3.06
C LYS A 32 -8.33 16.98 1.82
N GLU A 33 -7.32 16.72 0.99
CA GLU A 33 -7.49 16.02 -0.29
C GLU A 33 -6.18 15.37 -0.73
N VAL A 34 -6.30 14.40 -1.63
CA VAL A 34 -5.17 13.84 -2.38
C VAL A 34 -5.39 14.10 -3.87
N ARG A 35 -4.32 14.52 -4.56
CA ARG A 35 -4.34 14.77 -6.00
C ARG A 35 -3.20 14.05 -6.70
N GLN A 36 -3.43 13.68 -7.96
CA GLN A 36 -2.42 13.22 -8.90
C GLN A 36 -2.42 14.17 -10.08
N PHE A 37 -1.26 14.67 -10.48
CA PHE A 37 -1.15 15.54 -11.64
C PHE A 37 0.17 15.38 -12.38
N HIS A 38 0.18 15.78 -13.65
CA HIS A 38 1.41 16.05 -14.40
C HIS A 38 1.52 17.54 -14.64
N GLN A 39 2.69 18.13 -14.35
CA GLN A 39 2.97 19.53 -14.62
C GLN A 39 3.94 19.64 -15.79
N GLU A 40 3.51 20.34 -16.84
CA GLU A 40 4.35 20.63 -18.00
C GLU A 40 5.34 21.76 -17.73
N ALA A 41 6.30 21.95 -18.64
CA ALA A 41 7.34 22.98 -18.49
C ALA A 41 6.79 24.41 -18.49
N ASP A 42 5.62 24.64 -19.09
CA ASP A 42 4.91 25.93 -19.06
C ASP A 42 4.12 26.17 -17.76
N GLY A 43 4.15 25.19 -16.84
CA GLY A 43 3.46 25.21 -15.56
C GLY A 43 2.02 24.69 -15.61
N SER A 44 1.48 24.40 -16.79
CA SER A 44 0.12 23.87 -16.93
C SER A 44 -0.01 22.45 -16.39
N ARG A 45 -1.23 22.10 -15.95
CA ARG A 45 -1.57 20.77 -15.40
C ARG A 45 -2.77 20.20 -16.15
N PRO A 46 -2.62 19.78 -17.43
CA PRO A 46 -3.73 19.28 -18.22
C PRO A 46 -4.28 17.95 -17.67
N SER A 47 -3.44 17.19 -16.96
CA SER A 47 -3.84 16.00 -16.21
C SER A 47 -3.74 16.32 -14.72
N ASP A 48 -4.84 16.74 -14.11
CA ASP A 48 -4.94 17.03 -12.68
C ASP A 48 -6.21 16.38 -12.12
N TRP A 49 -6.02 15.27 -11.40
CA TRP A 49 -7.09 14.38 -10.98
C TRP A 49 -7.18 14.32 -9.46
N SER A 50 -8.41 14.44 -8.95
CA SER A 50 -8.67 14.18 -7.53
C SER A 50 -8.63 12.68 -7.26
N MET A 51 -7.85 12.29 -6.26
CA MET A 51 -7.77 10.90 -5.76
C MET A 51 -8.61 10.69 -4.50
N GLY A 52 -9.40 11.70 -4.11
CA GLY A 52 -10.32 11.67 -2.98
C GLY A 52 -10.18 12.89 -2.05
N VAL A 53 -11.24 13.13 -1.30
CA VAL A 53 -11.34 14.13 -0.24
C VAL A 53 -11.40 13.40 1.10
N TYR A 54 -10.82 14.02 2.13
CA TYR A 54 -10.73 13.41 3.46
C TYR A 54 -12.11 13.05 4.02
N VAL A 55 -12.24 11.82 4.52
CA VAL A 55 -13.47 11.30 5.14
C VAL A 55 -13.20 10.82 6.58
N PRO A 56 -13.56 11.62 7.61
CA PRO A 56 -13.28 11.28 9.01
C PRO A 56 -14.06 10.03 9.47
N ASP A 57 -15.31 9.86 9.02
CA ASP A 57 -16.18 8.74 9.43
C ASP A 57 -15.71 7.36 8.93
N ALA A 58 -14.77 7.33 7.97
CA ALA A 58 -14.23 6.08 7.43
C ALA A 58 -13.17 5.45 8.36
N GLN A 59 -12.57 6.22 9.28
CA GLN A 59 -11.61 5.70 10.26
C GLN A 59 -12.23 4.66 11.21
N GLU A 60 -13.52 4.78 11.54
CA GLU A 60 -14.19 3.89 12.50
C GLU A 60 -14.50 2.49 11.94
N LYS A 61 -14.46 2.32 10.61
CA LYS A 61 -14.92 1.08 9.95
C LYS A 61 -13.80 0.11 9.56
N ASP A 62 -12.54 0.55 9.58
CA ASP A 62 -11.42 -0.32 9.21
C ASP A 62 -10.88 -1.08 10.42
N THR A 63 -11.58 -2.13 10.83
CA THR A 63 -11.12 -3.06 11.87
C THR A 63 -10.04 -4.03 11.37
N ALA A 64 -9.71 -4.00 10.07
CA ALA A 64 -8.75 -4.90 9.45
C ALA A 64 -7.30 -4.38 9.53
N TYR A 65 -7.11 -3.08 9.79
CA TYR A 65 -5.78 -2.50 9.97
C TYR A 65 -5.30 -2.70 11.41
N VAL A 66 -4.52 -3.76 11.63
CA VAL A 66 -3.87 -4.11 12.91
C VAL A 66 -2.55 -3.34 13.07
N GLY A 67 -2.54 -2.05 12.71
CA GLY A 67 -1.36 -1.18 12.79
C GLY A 67 -1.52 -0.13 13.88
N THR A 68 -0.42 0.25 14.53
CA THR A 68 -0.40 1.39 15.48
C THR A 68 -0.25 2.75 14.80
N ASP A 69 -0.20 2.75 13.47
CA ASP A 69 0.04 3.91 12.63
C ASP A 69 -1.21 4.78 12.45
N VAL A 70 -0.98 6.04 12.10
CA VAL A 70 -2.07 6.98 11.83
C VAL A 70 -2.51 6.76 10.38
N VAL A 71 -3.81 6.55 10.16
CA VAL A 71 -4.36 6.29 8.82
C VAL A 71 -5.44 7.30 8.50
N GLN A 72 -5.43 7.84 7.29
CA GLN A 72 -6.50 8.67 6.75
C GLN A 72 -7.07 8.06 5.48
N TYR A 73 -8.37 8.23 5.31
CA TYR A 73 -9.11 7.75 4.16
C TYR A 73 -9.58 8.96 3.36
N PHE A 74 -9.42 8.86 2.05
CA PHE A 74 -9.82 9.87 1.08
C PHE A 74 -10.70 9.18 0.04
N SER A 75 -11.89 9.71 -0.20
CA SER A 75 -12.85 9.10 -1.12
C SER A 75 -13.59 10.14 -1.95
N GLY A 76 -14.37 9.69 -2.92
CA GLY A 76 -15.11 10.60 -3.80
C GLY A 76 -14.23 11.38 -4.77
N GLY A 77 -13.09 10.80 -5.18
CA GLY A 77 -12.22 11.36 -6.20
C GLY A 77 -12.86 11.31 -7.59
N GLN A 78 -12.10 11.68 -8.61
CA GLN A 78 -12.58 11.68 -9.99
C GLN A 78 -12.91 10.26 -10.48
N HIS A 79 -13.90 10.15 -11.36
CA HIS A 79 -14.27 8.90 -12.02
C HIS A 79 -13.07 8.25 -12.72
N CYS A 80 -12.88 6.97 -12.43
CA CYS A 80 -11.96 6.06 -13.08
C CYS A 80 -12.49 5.70 -14.47
N ASP A 81 -11.65 5.76 -15.50
CA ASP A 81 -12.11 5.54 -16.87
C ASP A 81 -12.28 4.03 -17.15
N GLU A 82 -11.55 3.20 -16.41
CA GLU A 82 -11.48 1.75 -16.56
C GLU A 82 -12.69 1.02 -15.98
N ASN A 83 -13.21 1.48 -14.84
CA ASN A 83 -14.31 0.82 -14.12
C ASN A 83 -15.48 1.76 -13.77
N GLY A 84 -15.35 3.07 -13.99
CA GLY A 84 -16.37 4.07 -13.66
C GLY A 84 -16.49 4.42 -12.18
N GLU A 85 -15.76 3.76 -11.28
CA GLU A 85 -15.77 4.03 -9.85
C GLU A 85 -15.04 5.33 -9.51
N LEU A 86 -15.32 5.89 -8.33
CA LEU A 86 -14.63 7.11 -7.87
C LEU A 86 -13.28 6.70 -7.27
N ARG A 87 -12.22 7.39 -7.68
CA ARG A 87 -10.88 7.17 -7.09
C ARG A 87 -10.92 7.36 -5.57
N SER A 88 -10.16 6.52 -4.87
CA SER A 88 -10.02 6.58 -3.41
C SER A 88 -8.57 6.32 -2.99
N THR A 89 -8.17 6.91 -1.86
CA THR A 89 -6.80 6.81 -1.35
C THR A 89 -6.80 6.53 0.14
N LYS A 90 -5.98 5.56 0.55
CA LYS A 90 -5.58 5.34 1.95
C LYS A 90 -4.19 5.94 2.14
N VAL A 91 -4.05 6.87 3.07
CA VAL A 91 -2.75 7.44 3.46
C VAL A 91 -2.38 6.90 4.82
N VAL A 92 -1.20 6.29 4.93
CA VAL A 92 -0.65 5.75 6.16
C VAL A 92 0.57 6.58 6.56
N TYR A 93 0.57 7.12 7.77
CA TYR A 93 1.68 7.89 8.33
C TYR A 93 2.47 7.01 9.30
N THR A 94 3.72 6.73 8.96
CA THR A 94 4.60 5.78 9.68
C THR A 94 5.91 6.44 10.09
N CYS A 95 6.60 5.84 11.07
CA CYS A 95 7.98 6.21 11.36
C CYS A 95 8.89 5.92 10.15
N CYS A 96 9.85 6.81 9.90
CA CYS A 96 10.83 6.69 8.83
C CYS A 96 11.96 5.72 9.17
N LYS A 97 12.25 4.77 8.27
CA LYS A 97 13.39 3.85 8.41
C LYS A 97 14.75 4.57 8.40
N SER A 98 14.90 5.60 7.56
CA SER A 98 16.17 6.31 7.34
C SER A 98 16.37 7.56 8.22
N ARG A 99 15.43 7.86 9.13
CA ARG A 99 15.42 9.06 9.99
C ARG A 99 15.83 10.36 9.26
N PRO A 100 15.16 10.75 8.17
CA PRO A 100 15.39 12.03 7.51
C PRO A 100 14.97 13.19 8.43
N ARG A 101 15.32 14.42 8.06
CA ARG A 101 14.90 15.62 8.81
C ARG A 101 13.46 16.02 8.53
N ASP A 102 13.03 15.84 7.28
CA ASP A 102 11.76 16.34 6.78
C ASP A 102 10.77 15.20 6.51
N VAL A 103 9.47 15.50 6.63
CA VAL A 103 8.37 14.59 6.30
C VAL A 103 8.30 14.43 4.78
N SER A 104 8.13 13.19 4.30
CA SER A 104 8.05 12.92 2.87
C SER A 104 7.20 11.69 2.55
N VAL A 105 6.67 11.63 1.33
CA VAL A 105 6.00 10.43 0.82
C VAL A 105 7.07 9.39 0.48
N GLU A 106 7.01 8.23 1.13
CA GLU A 106 7.95 7.12 0.90
C GLU A 106 7.54 6.28 -0.30
N LYS A 107 6.23 6.02 -0.44
CA LYS A 107 5.72 5.11 -1.48
C LYS A 107 4.29 5.45 -1.87
N VAL A 108 3.98 5.25 -3.15
CA VAL A 108 2.64 5.30 -3.72
C VAL A 108 2.39 3.97 -4.44
N ASP A 109 1.37 3.24 -4.02
CA ASP A 109 0.93 1.97 -4.60
C ASP A 109 -0.51 2.08 -5.11
N GLU A 110 -0.83 1.32 -6.15
CA GLU A 110 -2.20 1.11 -6.64
C GLU A 110 -2.55 -0.38 -6.47
N PRO A 111 -2.90 -0.83 -5.25
CA PRO A 111 -3.20 -2.24 -4.98
C PRO A 111 -4.41 -2.78 -5.74
N ALA A 112 -5.34 -1.90 -6.15
CA ALA A 112 -6.47 -2.22 -7.01
C ALA A 112 -6.76 -1.01 -7.91
N LEU A 113 -7.42 -1.26 -9.04
CA LEU A 113 -7.74 -0.20 -10.02
C LEU A 113 -8.38 1.01 -9.34
N CYS A 114 -7.77 2.18 -9.53
CA CYS A 114 -8.20 3.47 -9.00
C CYS A 114 -8.33 3.54 -7.46
N THR A 115 -7.69 2.60 -6.76
CA THR A 115 -7.58 2.56 -5.29
C THR A 115 -6.13 2.62 -4.90
N TYR A 116 -5.75 3.67 -4.19
CA TYR A 116 -4.36 3.99 -3.92
C TYR A 116 -4.00 3.80 -2.44
N LEU A 117 -2.75 3.42 -2.20
CA LEU A 117 -2.14 3.35 -0.88
C LEU A 117 -0.87 4.22 -0.89
N ILE A 118 -0.87 5.29 -0.10
CA ILE A 118 0.26 6.20 0.03
C ILE A 118 0.87 6.05 1.43
N ASN A 119 2.15 5.74 1.49
CA ASN A 119 2.91 5.70 2.74
C ASN A 119 3.70 7.00 2.90
N VAL A 120 3.43 7.72 3.98
CA VAL A 120 4.11 8.96 4.36
C VAL A 120 5.03 8.66 5.54
N CYS A 121 6.32 8.93 5.36
CA CYS A 121 7.30 8.82 6.43
C CYS A 121 7.34 10.13 7.22
N VAL A 122 7.08 10.03 8.52
CA VAL A 122 7.09 11.15 9.47
C VAL A 122 8.19 10.90 10.52
N PRO A 123 9.31 11.65 10.51
CA PRO A 123 10.45 11.39 11.40
C PRO A 123 10.12 11.48 12.89
N SER A 124 9.24 12.40 13.28
CA SER A 124 8.83 12.63 14.67
C SER A 124 8.00 11.49 15.28
N LEU A 125 7.46 10.58 14.46
CA LEU A 125 6.80 9.37 14.95
C LEU A 125 7.80 8.37 15.55
N CYS A 126 9.06 8.40 15.12
CA CYS A 126 10.10 7.46 15.58
C CYS A 126 10.54 7.68 17.03
N ASP A 127 10.23 8.84 17.62
CA ASP A 127 10.51 9.12 19.03
C ASP A 127 9.46 8.48 19.96
N THR A 128 8.37 7.96 19.41
CA THR A 128 7.34 7.23 20.15
C THR A 128 7.63 5.72 20.26
N GLU A 129 8.75 5.26 19.70
CA GLU A 129 9.22 3.87 19.74
C GLU A 129 9.69 3.47 21.14
N GLN A 130 8.75 3.29 22.06
CA GLN A 130 8.90 2.42 23.23
C GLN A 130 8.22 1.07 23.05
N ASP A 131 7.86 0.68 21.81
CA ASP A 131 7.18 -0.61 21.56
C ASP A 131 7.86 -1.51 20.52
N GLU A 132 9.09 -1.23 20.10
CA GLU A 132 9.87 -2.18 19.28
C GLU A 132 10.57 -3.23 20.14
N GLY A 133 9.78 -4.07 20.81
CA GLY A 133 10.30 -5.15 21.64
C GLY A 133 9.43 -6.40 21.77
N ARG A 134 8.27 -6.51 21.10
CA ARG A 134 7.36 -7.66 21.32
C ARG A 134 6.70 -8.33 20.12
N ASP A 135 6.84 -7.84 18.89
CA ASP A 135 6.06 -8.38 17.76
C ASP A 135 6.78 -9.36 16.82
N PHE A 136 7.96 -9.86 17.20
CA PHE A 136 8.57 -11.00 16.49
C PHE A 136 8.28 -12.36 17.16
N ALA A 137 8.04 -12.40 18.47
CA ALA A 137 7.80 -13.66 19.18
C ALA A 137 6.35 -14.17 19.03
N GLY A 138 5.37 -13.27 18.94
CA GLY A 138 3.96 -13.65 18.76
C GLY A 138 3.67 -14.16 17.34
N ASN A 139 4.29 -13.54 16.34
CA ASN A 139 4.16 -13.93 14.93
C ASN A 139 4.74 -15.34 14.68
N GLU A 140 5.93 -15.63 15.21
CA GLU A 140 6.58 -16.92 15.00
C GLU A 140 5.77 -18.08 15.62
N GLN A 141 5.19 -17.87 16.81
CA GLN A 141 4.28 -18.84 17.42
C GLN A 141 2.98 -19.02 16.64
N ILE A 142 2.45 -17.95 16.04
CA ILE A 142 1.25 -18.01 15.19
C ILE A 142 1.57 -18.75 13.88
N ILE A 143 2.70 -18.45 13.23
CA ILE A 143 3.18 -19.14 12.04
C ILE A 143 3.38 -20.63 12.32
N GLU A 144 4.01 -20.97 13.45
CA GLU A 144 4.28 -22.35 13.85
C GLU A 144 2.99 -23.09 14.22
N SER A 145 2.04 -22.44 14.89
CA SER A 145 0.70 -22.97 15.14
C SER A 145 -0.10 -23.19 13.84
N CYS A 146 -0.02 -22.25 12.89
CA CYS A 146 -0.68 -22.39 11.59
C CYS A 146 -0.06 -23.53 10.77
N LYS A 147 1.27 -23.64 10.77
CA LYS A 147 2.01 -24.70 10.09
C LYS A 147 1.68 -26.08 10.68
N THR A 148 1.72 -26.23 12.01
CA THR A 148 1.38 -27.50 12.67
C THR A 148 -0.06 -27.93 12.43
N LYS A 149 -1.02 -27.00 12.41
CA LYS A 149 -2.42 -27.30 12.05
C LYS A 149 -2.58 -27.69 10.57
N PHE A 150 -1.85 -27.03 9.68
CA PHE A 150 -1.84 -27.36 8.26
C PHE A 150 -1.25 -28.76 8.02
N ASP A 151 -0.10 -29.04 8.61
CA ASP A 151 0.57 -30.34 8.49
C ASP A 151 -0.27 -31.48 9.10
N ALA A 152 -0.85 -31.29 10.30
CA ALA A 152 -1.70 -32.30 10.94
C ALA A 152 -3.01 -32.58 10.18
N SER A 153 -3.51 -31.62 9.40
CA SER A 153 -4.70 -31.83 8.55
C SER A 153 -4.37 -32.46 7.19
N HIS A 154 -3.08 -32.57 6.84
CA HIS A 154 -2.60 -33.10 5.56
C HIS A 154 -1.59 -34.25 5.73
N GLU A 155 -1.45 -34.83 6.92
CA GLU A 155 -0.53 -35.96 7.19
C GLU A 155 -0.82 -37.21 6.33
N ASP A 156 -2.09 -37.43 5.96
CA ASP A 156 -2.53 -38.52 5.06
C ASP A 156 -2.75 -38.06 3.60
N ALA A 157 -2.50 -36.79 3.29
CA ALA A 157 -2.59 -36.30 1.92
C ALA A 157 -1.35 -36.75 1.13
N GLN A 158 -1.49 -37.82 0.36
CA GLN A 158 -0.44 -38.24 -0.56
C GLN A 158 -0.21 -37.13 -1.59
N MET A 159 0.89 -36.38 -1.40
CA MET A 159 1.35 -35.40 -2.37
C MET A 159 1.47 -36.11 -3.72
N PRO A 160 0.73 -35.68 -4.76
CA PRO A 160 0.83 -36.31 -6.06
C PRO A 160 2.30 -36.26 -6.50
N SER A 161 2.86 -37.41 -6.90
CA SER A 161 4.28 -37.58 -7.25
C SER A 161 4.71 -36.72 -8.45
N THR A 162 3.76 -36.04 -9.07
CA THR A 162 3.95 -35.06 -10.12
C THR A 162 3.16 -33.81 -9.76
N PHE A 163 3.89 -32.70 -9.63
CA PHE A 163 3.30 -31.38 -9.51
C PHE A 163 2.77 -30.98 -10.89
N ALA A 164 1.51 -31.29 -11.17
CA ALA A 164 0.83 -30.77 -12.36
C ALA A 164 0.43 -29.32 -12.06
N THR A 165 1.24 -28.36 -12.51
CA THR A 165 0.78 -26.98 -12.60
C THR A 165 -0.33 -26.91 -13.65
N LEU A 166 -1.57 -26.68 -13.21
CA LEU A 166 -2.61 -26.22 -14.11
C LEU A 166 -2.19 -24.83 -14.61
N ARG A 167 -1.58 -24.78 -15.79
CA ARG A 167 -1.22 -23.53 -16.45
C ARG A 167 -2.52 -22.85 -16.86
N TRP A 168 -2.95 -21.85 -16.11
CA TRP A 168 -3.94 -20.90 -16.61
C TRP A 168 -3.21 -20.09 -17.70
N SER A 169 -3.46 -20.42 -18.96
CA SER A 169 -2.82 -19.78 -20.12
C SER A 169 -3.01 -18.26 -20.17
N THR A 170 -3.87 -17.72 -19.32
CA THR A 170 -4.20 -16.30 -19.20
C THR A 170 -3.41 -15.54 -18.13
N VAL A 171 -2.56 -16.20 -17.32
CA VAL A 171 -1.82 -15.55 -16.21
C VAL A 171 -0.30 -15.68 -16.39
N ILE A 172 0.18 -15.46 -17.62
CA ILE A 172 1.57 -15.12 -17.85
C ILE A 172 1.56 -13.80 -18.59
N SER A 173 1.99 -12.73 -17.91
CA SER A 173 2.26 -11.45 -18.55
C SER A 173 3.13 -11.69 -19.77
N GLU A 174 2.60 -11.38 -20.96
CA GLU A 174 3.31 -11.61 -22.22
C GLU A 174 4.56 -10.72 -22.34
N ASP A 175 4.71 -9.72 -21.47
CA ASP A 175 5.72 -8.66 -21.58
C ASP A 175 6.90 -8.79 -20.61
N SER A 176 6.95 -9.84 -19.78
CA SER A 176 8.11 -10.10 -18.92
C SER A 176 9.09 -11.07 -19.56
N SER A 177 10.27 -10.56 -19.91
CA SER A 177 11.42 -11.34 -20.40
C SER A 177 11.98 -12.30 -19.35
N GLU A 178 11.67 -12.10 -18.07
CA GLU A 178 12.05 -13.00 -16.98
C GLU A 178 11.25 -14.32 -17.00
N LEU A 179 10.14 -14.38 -17.75
CA LEU A 179 9.27 -15.55 -17.86
C LEU A 179 9.51 -16.36 -19.13
N ASP A 180 10.53 -16.02 -19.92
CA ASP A 180 10.87 -16.71 -21.17
C ASP A 180 11.27 -18.18 -20.95
N TRP A 181 11.92 -18.48 -19.81
CA TRP A 181 12.31 -19.85 -19.47
C TRP A 181 11.08 -20.76 -19.32
N ALA A 182 9.99 -20.24 -18.77
CA ALA A 182 8.75 -21.00 -18.57
C ALA A 182 8.00 -21.25 -19.88
N ARG A 183 8.18 -20.39 -20.91
CA ARG A 183 7.61 -20.62 -22.25
C ARG A 183 8.39 -21.66 -23.05
N ARG A 184 9.69 -21.80 -22.79
CA ARG A 184 10.60 -22.68 -23.56
C ARG A 184 10.74 -24.09 -22.97
N MET A 185 10.10 -24.38 -21.84
CA MET A 185 10.00 -25.75 -21.34
C MET A 185 9.07 -26.56 -22.24
N GLN A 186 9.66 -27.43 -23.07
CA GLN A 186 8.96 -28.53 -23.71
C GLN A 186 9.12 -29.78 -22.86
N PHE A 187 8.01 -30.43 -22.52
CA PHE A 187 8.06 -31.75 -21.90
C PHE A 187 8.26 -32.79 -23.00
N ALA A 188 9.20 -33.71 -22.78
CA ALA A 188 9.28 -34.92 -23.59
C ALA A 188 8.10 -35.83 -23.21
N ASP A 189 7.42 -36.38 -24.22
CA ASP A 189 6.31 -37.32 -24.08
C ASP A 189 6.67 -38.56 -23.24
#